data_AF-G5ACV0-F1
#
_entry.id   AF-G5ACV0-F1
#
_cell.length_a   1.000
_cell.length_b   1.000
_cell.length_c   1.000
_cell.angle_alpha   90.00
_cell.angle_beta   90.00
_cell.angle_gamma   90.00
#
_symmetry.space_group_name_H-M   'P 1'
#
loop_
_entity.id
_entity.type
_entity.pdbx_description
1 polymer ?
#
loop_
_entity_poly.entity_id
_entity_poly.type
_entity_poly.pdbx_seq_one_letter_code
_entity_poly.pdbx_strand_id
1 'polypeptide(L)'
;MLLDWIWACSCPTSAPTAGWTLARFLRSDEFYSRWQFAEATRVAVERSDTELLQWLVDHFQDVVVPSDVVALAVLKGDLAVLHFLAANANTKVWWDPRDVLYALQNDWLTTANWLHQHAPLGTMTDEVRDDTITAAVNAGDVALCESLLPRGRCVLDYAKFCVKPDIIEWKLDCGYFWVGQWHYTLAEACRHGNLDVIKFLVDHPTGQQVIDEMGRSRELSSLVCFPAAKGNNKAMQYLLDEGAGGPFEQAMVSAIWMWHLG
;
A
#
# COMPACT_ATOMS: atom_id res chain seq x y z
N MET A 1 -32.33 -20.40 6.25
CA MET A 1 -31.60 -19.63 7.29
C MET A 1 -32.43 -18.40 7.69
N LEU A 2 -32.14 -17.75 8.83
CA LEU A 2 -32.91 -16.57 9.31
C LEU A 2 -33.02 -15.46 8.24
N LEU A 3 -31.96 -15.26 7.44
CA LEU A 3 -31.97 -14.33 6.31
C LEU A 3 -33.01 -14.69 5.23
N ASP A 4 -33.13 -15.96 4.84
CA ASP A 4 -34.15 -16.40 3.86
C ASP A 4 -35.57 -16.13 4.37
N TRP A 5 -35.79 -16.30 5.67
CA TRP A 5 -37.09 -16.04 6.29
C TRP A 5 -37.42 -14.54 6.29
N ILE A 6 -36.48 -13.69 6.71
CA ILE A 6 -36.63 -12.22 6.66
C ILE A 6 -36.85 -11.77 5.21
N TRP A 7 -36.12 -12.36 4.26
CA TRP A 7 -36.25 -12.06 2.84
C TRP A 7 -37.62 -12.48 2.28
N ALA A 8 -38.07 -13.70 2.55
CA ALA A 8 -39.37 -14.21 2.11
C ALA A 8 -40.54 -13.39 2.72
N CYS A 9 -40.44 -12.98 3.98
CA CYS A 9 -41.47 -12.17 4.64
C CYS A 9 -41.67 -10.79 4.04
N SER A 10 -40.70 -10.28 3.27
CA SER A 10 -40.88 -9.02 2.53
C SER A 10 -40.97 -9.18 1.01
N CYS A 11 -41.03 -10.43 0.50
CA CYS A 11 -41.23 -10.71 -0.93
C CYS A 11 -42.67 -10.42 -1.35
N PRO A 12 -42.89 -9.82 -2.52
CA PRO A 12 -44.22 -9.64 -3.06
C PRO A 12 -44.68 -10.98 -3.62
N THR A 13 -45.47 -11.75 -2.86
CA THR A 13 -46.36 -12.72 -3.51
C THR A 13 -47.17 -11.95 -4.56
N SER A 14 -47.25 -12.48 -5.78
CA SER A 14 -47.93 -11.92 -6.96
C SER A 14 -49.45 -11.81 -6.83
N ALA A 15 -49.97 -11.65 -5.60
CA ALA A 15 -51.37 -11.42 -5.35
C ALA A 15 -51.67 -9.92 -5.55
N PRO A 16 -52.53 -9.53 -6.50
CA PRO A 16 -52.84 -8.13 -6.82
C PRO A 16 -53.63 -7.40 -5.71
N THR A 17 -53.82 -8.01 -4.53
CA THR A 17 -54.66 -7.51 -3.44
C THR A 17 -53.92 -7.23 -2.13
N ALA A 18 -52.59 -7.37 -2.06
CA ALA A 18 -51.84 -6.99 -0.87
C ALA A 18 -51.54 -5.48 -0.86
N GLY A 19 -52.12 -4.77 0.11
CA GLY A 19 -52.02 -3.32 0.27
C GLY A 19 -50.59 -2.78 0.39
N TRP A 20 -50.46 -1.45 0.31
CA TRP A 20 -49.18 -0.74 0.52
C TRP A 20 -48.52 -1.17 1.84
N THR A 21 -47.25 -1.55 1.80
CA THR A 21 -46.41 -1.79 2.98
C THR A 21 -45.04 -1.15 2.73
N LEU A 22 -44.45 -0.59 3.77
CA LEU A 22 -43.13 0.06 3.70
C LEU A 22 -42.07 -0.89 3.12
N ALA A 23 -42.08 -2.17 3.52
CA ALA A 23 -41.12 -3.16 3.04
C ALA A 23 -41.27 -3.46 1.54
N ARG A 24 -42.49 -3.39 0.99
CA ARG A 24 -42.73 -3.53 -0.45
C ARG A 24 -42.23 -2.31 -1.21
N PHE A 25 -42.50 -1.11 -0.69
CA PHE A 25 -42.05 0.15 -1.30
C PHE A 25 -40.52 0.23 -1.35
N LEU A 26 -39.83 -0.06 -0.24
CA LEU A 26 -38.37 -0.02 -0.16
C LEU A 26 -37.68 -1.01 -1.11
N ARG A 27 -38.30 -2.18 -1.39
CA ARG A 27 -37.76 -3.12 -2.39
C ARG A 27 -38.06 -2.77 -3.84
N SER A 28 -39.20 -2.12 -4.10
CA SER A 28 -39.52 -1.64 -5.45
C SER A 28 -38.76 -0.37 -5.82
N ASP A 29 -38.19 0.33 -4.84
CA ASP A 29 -37.36 1.50 -5.07
C ASP A 29 -35.95 1.08 -5.51
N GLU A 30 -35.60 1.42 -6.74
CA GLU A 30 -34.33 1.05 -7.37
C GLU A 30 -33.11 1.64 -6.62
N PHE A 31 -33.23 2.86 -6.09
CA PHE A 31 -32.13 3.53 -5.39
C PHE A 31 -31.90 2.91 -4.01
N TYR A 32 -32.97 2.63 -3.27
CA TYR A 32 -32.87 2.01 -1.97
C TYR A 32 -32.36 0.56 -2.06
N SER A 33 -32.86 -0.23 -3.02
CA SER A 33 -32.40 -1.59 -3.25
C SER A 33 -30.90 -1.64 -3.59
N ARG A 34 -30.42 -0.72 -4.43
CA ARG A 34 -28.99 -0.58 -4.73
C ARG A 34 -28.15 -0.18 -3.52
N TRP A 35 -28.62 0.79 -2.74
CA TRP A 35 -27.94 1.21 -1.52
C TRP A 35 -27.89 0.08 -0.48
N GLN A 36 -28.99 -0.64 -0.28
CA GLN A 36 -29.06 -1.75 0.65
C GLN A 36 -28.12 -2.89 0.24
N PHE A 37 -28.05 -3.21 -1.06
CA PHE A 37 -27.08 -4.16 -1.58
C PHE A 37 -25.64 -3.69 -1.32
N ALA A 38 -25.33 -2.43 -1.65
CA ALA A 38 -24.00 -1.85 -1.46
C ALA A 38 -23.55 -1.95 0.00
N GLU A 39 -24.40 -1.54 0.93
CA GLU A 39 -24.09 -1.55 2.36
C GLU A 39 -23.95 -2.98 2.91
N ALA A 40 -24.84 -3.89 2.53
CA ALA A 40 -24.76 -5.29 2.94
C ALA A 40 -23.50 -5.98 2.41
N THR A 41 -23.13 -5.67 1.15
CA THR A 41 -21.91 -6.20 0.52
C THR A 41 -20.67 -5.66 1.22
N ARG A 42 -20.64 -4.36 1.54
CA ARG A 42 -19.55 -3.74 2.31
C ARG A 42 -19.34 -4.46 3.64
N VAL A 43 -20.41 -4.69 4.42
CA VAL A 43 -20.33 -5.43 5.69
C VAL A 43 -19.85 -6.86 5.51
N ALA A 44 -20.28 -7.53 4.43
CA ALA A 44 -19.81 -8.88 4.13
C ALA A 44 -18.30 -8.90 3.83
N VAL A 45 -17.78 -7.91 3.07
CA VAL A 45 -16.34 -7.74 2.81
C VAL A 45 -15.56 -7.41 4.08
N GLU A 46 -16.07 -6.52 4.94
CA GLU A 46 -15.47 -6.21 6.24
C GLU A 46 -15.28 -7.48 7.09
N ARG A 47 -16.21 -8.43 6.96
CA ARG A 47 -16.21 -9.72 7.67
C ARG A 47 -15.51 -10.87 6.95
N SER A 48 -15.10 -10.69 5.69
CA SER A 48 -14.62 -11.80 4.83
C SER A 48 -15.67 -12.92 4.66
N ASP A 49 -16.95 -12.57 4.69
CA ASP A 49 -18.07 -13.52 4.67
C ASP A 49 -18.51 -13.81 3.23
N THR A 50 -17.88 -14.81 2.61
CA THR A 50 -18.18 -15.23 1.23
C THR A 50 -19.54 -15.92 1.11
N GLU A 51 -20.07 -16.51 2.18
CA GLU A 51 -21.41 -17.10 2.19
C GLU A 51 -22.49 -16.02 2.13
N LEU A 52 -22.30 -14.94 2.91
CA LEU A 52 -23.20 -13.78 2.84
C LEU A 52 -23.12 -13.09 1.48
N LEU A 53 -21.92 -12.99 0.88
CA LEU A 53 -21.77 -12.46 -0.48
C LEU A 53 -22.52 -13.30 -1.52
N GLN A 54 -22.41 -14.64 -1.46
CA GLN A 54 -23.18 -15.54 -2.33
C GLN A 54 -24.68 -15.32 -2.14
N TRP A 55 -25.13 -15.26 -0.89
CA TRP A 55 -26.52 -14.99 -0.58
C TRP A 55 -27.00 -13.65 -1.17
N LEU A 56 -26.22 -12.58 -1.06
CA LEU A 56 -26.59 -11.27 -1.62
C LEU A 56 -26.69 -11.30 -3.15
N VAL A 57 -25.75 -11.95 -3.84
CA VAL A 57 -25.74 -12.04 -5.31
C VAL A 57 -26.91 -12.89 -5.83
N ASP A 58 -27.33 -13.93 -5.09
CA ASP A 58 -28.46 -14.78 -5.48
C ASP A 58 -29.82 -14.07 -5.33
N HIS A 59 -29.92 -13.11 -4.42
CA HIS A 59 -31.20 -12.48 -4.06
C HIS A 59 -31.44 -11.12 -4.73
N PHE A 60 -30.39 -10.38 -5.09
CA PHE A 60 -30.50 -9.09 -5.77
C PHE A 60 -30.28 -9.23 -7.28
N GLN A 61 -31.07 -8.52 -8.09
CA GLN A 61 -30.95 -8.49 -9.56
C GLN A 61 -30.26 -7.20 -10.03
N ASP A 62 -29.59 -7.26 -11.19
CA ASP A 62 -28.89 -6.12 -11.82
C ASP A 62 -27.93 -5.37 -10.89
N VAL A 63 -27.17 -6.16 -10.15
CA VAL A 63 -26.28 -5.70 -9.09
C VAL A 63 -25.02 -5.05 -9.65
N VAL A 64 -24.74 -3.83 -9.19
CA VAL A 64 -23.47 -3.14 -9.40
C VAL A 64 -22.74 -3.11 -8.07
N VAL A 65 -21.54 -3.67 -8.04
CA VAL A 65 -20.68 -3.61 -6.85
C VAL A 65 -19.99 -2.25 -6.86
N PRO A 66 -20.17 -1.42 -5.81
CA PRO A 66 -19.50 -0.13 -5.71
C PRO A 66 -17.97 -0.26 -5.69
N SER A 67 -17.27 0.73 -6.27
CA SER A 67 -15.80 0.72 -6.35
C SER A 67 -15.12 0.80 -4.98
N ASP A 68 -15.75 1.46 -4.00
CA ASP A 68 -15.29 1.54 -2.62
C ASP A 68 -15.33 0.18 -1.91
N VAL A 69 -16.26 -0.71 -2.26
CA VAL A 69 -16.31 -2.08 -1.74
C VAL A 69 -15.16 -2.92 -2.29
N VAL A 70 -14.82 -2.75 -3.57
CA VAL A 70 -13.65 -3.40 -4.20
C VAL A 70 -12.37 -2.89 -3.54
N ALA A 71 -12.20 -1.56 -3.44
CA ALA A 71 -11.04 -0.95 -2.80
C ALA A 71 -10.89 -1.43 -1.34
N LEU A 72 -11.98 -1.60 -0.59
CA LEU A 72 -11.96 -2.14 0.76
C LEU A 72 -11.42 -3.58 0.80
N ALA A 73 -11.88 -4.46 -0.09
CA ALA A 73 -11.37 -5.82 -0.19
C ALA A 73 -9.86 -5.85 -0.52
N VAL A 74 -9.43 -4.94 -1.38
CA VAL A 74 -8.03 -4.76 -1.77
C VAL A 74 -7.16 -4.26 -0.62
N LEU A 75 -7.60 -3.23 0.11
CA LEU A 75 -6.89 -2.70 1.27
C LEU A 75 -6.71 -3.77 2.37
N LYS A 76 -7.68 -4.68 2.48
CA LYS A 76 -7.63 -5.81 3.40
C LYS A 76 -6.79 -6.98 2.88
N GLY A 77 -6.42 -6.99 1.60
CA GLY A 77 -5.68 -8.07 0.96
C GLY A 77 -6.49 -9.37 0.83
N ASP A 78 -7.82 -9.28 0.82
CA ASP A 78 -8.70 -10.46 0.86
C ASP A 78 -8.93 -11.05 -0.54
N LEU A 79 -7.98 -11.89 -0.97
CA LEU A 79 -8.04 -12.59 -2.25
C LEU A 79 -9.29 -13.46 -2.41
N ALA A 80 -9.84 -14.03 -1.34
CA ALA A 80 -11.02 -14.90 -1.45
C ALA A 80 -12.25 -14.10 -1.88
N VAL A 81 -12.44 -12.92 -1.29
CA VAL A 81 -13.48 -11.97 -1.69
C VAL A 81 -13.26 -11.47 -3.12
N LEU A 82 -12.02 -11.12 -3.49
CA LEU A 82 -11.72 -10.63 -4.83
C LEU A 82 -11.95 -11.69 -5.91
N HIS A 83 -11.55 -12.94 -5.66
CA HIS A 83 -11.88 -14.08 -6.52
C HIS A 83 -13.38 -14.28 -6.66
N PHE A 84 -14.12 -14.19 -5.56
CA PHE A 84 -15.57 -14.29 -5.57
C PHE A 84 -16.20 -13.20 -6.44
N LEU A 85 -15.78 -11.94 -6.28
CA LEU A 85 -16.30 -10.82 -7.07
C LEU A 85 -15.98 -10.96 -8.57
N ALA A 86 -14.80 -11.48 -8.92
CA ALA A 86 -14.41 -11.70 -10.32
C ALA A 86 -15.08 -12.91 -10.98
N ALA A 87 -15.36 -13.97 -10.21
CA ALA A 87 -15.98 -15.19 -10.74
C ALA A 87 -17.49 -15.03 -11.05
N ASN A 88 -18.15 -14.05 -10.40
CA ASN A 88 -19.59 -13.87 -10.52
C ASN A 88 -19.98 -13.04 -11.75
N ALA A 89 -20.43 -13.72 -12.80
CA ALA A 89 -20.90 -13.08 -14.04
C ALA A 89 -22.15 -12.19 -13.85
N ASN A 90 -22.92 -12.40 -12.78
CA ASN A 90 -24.12 -11.61 -12.46
C ASN A 90 -23.79 -10.26 -11.80
N THR A 91 -22.56 -10.07 -11.31
CA THR A 91 -22.14 -8.82 -10.68
C THR A 91 -21.37 -7.96 -11.68
N LYS A 92 -21.85 -6.73 -11.89
CA LYS A 92 -21.06 -5.71 -12.60
C LYS A 92 -20.10 -5.08 -11.61
N VAL A 93 -18.85 -5.52 -11.64
CA VAL A 93 -17.77 -4.99 -10.81
C VAL A 93 -16.95 -4.01 -11.64
N TRP A 94 -16.75 -2.80 -11.12
CA TRP A 94 -15.82 -1.84 -11.70
C TRP A 94 -14.49 -1.93 -10.97
N TRP A 95 -13.43 -2.29 -11.72
CA TRP A 95 -12.06 -2.42 -11.22
C TRP A 95 -11.29 -1.14 -11.54
N ASP A 96 -10.81 -0.44 -10.52
CA ASP A 96 -10.00 0.77 -10.70
C ASP A 96 -8.55 0.36 -10.96
N PRO A 97 -7.85 0.89 -11.98
CA PRO A 97 -6.39 0.79 -12.06
C PRO A 97 -5.66 1.14 -10.74
N ARG A 98 -6.22 2.03 -9.92
CA ARG A 98 -5.70 2.38 -8.59
C ARG A 98 -5.79 1.25 -7.57
N ASP A 99 -6.59 0.21 -7.79
CA ASP A 99 -6.66 -0.95 -6.91
C ASP A 99 -5.31 -1.68 -6.84
N VAL A 100 -4.59 -1.79 -7.96
CA VAL A 100 -3.24 -2.37 -7.98
C VAL A 100 -2.29 -1.51 -7.12
N LEU A 101 -2.37 -0.19 -7.25
CA LEU A 101 -1.58 0.74 -6.45
C LEU A 101 -1.87 0.60 -4.96
N TYR A 102 -3.14 0.50 -4.56
CA TYR A 102 -3.53 0.31 -3.16
C TYR A 102 -3.04 -1.02 -2.59
N ALA A 103 -3.09 -2.10 -3.38
CA ALA A 103 -2.53 -3.39 -2.98
C ALA A 103 -1.02 -3.29 -2.70
N LEU A 104 -0.26 -2.64 -3.60
CA LEU A 104 1.18 -2.46 -3.47
C LEU A 104 1.57 -1.59 -2.28
N GLN A 105 0.83 -0.51 -2.02
CA GLN A 105 1.07 0.37 -0.88
C GLN A 105 0.87 -0.34 0.47
N ASN A 106 0.08 -1.41 0.51
CA ASN A 106 -0.14 -2.25 1.69
C ASN A 106 0.68 -3.55 1.67
N ASP A 107 1.64 -3.68 0.75
CA ASP A 107 2.52 -4.86 0.61
C ASP A 107 1.76 -6.17 0.28
N TRP A 108 0.57 -6.07 -0.31
CA TRP A 108 -0.23 -7.21 -0.76
C TRP A 108 0.20 -7.67 -2.16
N LEU A 109 1.43 -8.18 -2.29
CA LEU A 109 2.05 -8.55 -3.57
C LEU A 109 1.22 -9.56 -4.37
N THR A 110 0.68 -10.56 -3.69
CA THR A 110 -0.16 -11.60 -4.32
C THR A 110 -1.45 -11.01 -4.88
N THR A 111 -2.08 -10.11 -4.13
CA THR A 111 -3.28 -9.36 -4.53
C THR A 111 -2.99 -8.43 -5.70
N ALA A 112 -1.89 -7.68 -5.65
CA ALA A 112 -1.49 -6.78 -6.73
C ALA A 112 -1.26 -7.53 -8.05
N ASN A 113 -0.54 -8.66 -8.00
CA ASN A 113 -0.30 -9.50 -9.17
C ASN A 113 -1.58 -10.10 -9.73
N TRP A 114 -2.46 -10.60 -8.85
CA TRP A 114 -3.74 -11.14 -9.28
C TRP A 114 -4.60 -10.08 -9.98
N LEU A 115 -4.71 -8.87 -9.40
CA LEU A 115 -5.43 -7.75 -10.00
C LEU A 115 -4.83 -7.38 -11.37
N HIS A 116 -3.50 -7.30 -11.48
CA HIS A 116 -2.84 -6.97 -12.75
C HIS A 116 -3.11 -8.00 -13.85
N GLN A 117 -3.17 -9.29 -13.51
CA GLN A 117 -3.36 -10.38 -14.49
C GLN A 117 -4.82 -10.66 -14.83
N HIS A 118 -5.73 -10.49 -13.87
CA HIS A 118 -7.10 -11.00 -13.97
C HIS A 118 -8.17 -9.92 -13.92
N ALA A 119 -7.90 -8.74 -13.37
CA ALA A 119 -8.88 -7.67 -13.38
C ALA A 119 -8.87 -6.98 -14.76
N PRO A 120 -10.04 -6.72 -15.37
CA PRO A 120 -10.16 -5.92 -16.59
C PRO A 120 -9.95 -4.44 -16.23
N LEU A 121 -8.73 -4.11 -15.78
CA LEU A 121 -8.34 -2.75 -15.43
C LEU A 121 -8.55 -1.86 -16.66
N GLY A 122 -9.25 -0.74 -16.47
CA GLY A 122 -9.46 0.23 -17.53
C GLY A 122 -8.15 0.82 -18.05
N THR A 123 -8.23 1.77 -18.99
CA THR A 123 -7.05 2.53 -19.42
C THR A 123 -6.42 3.25 -18.24
N MET A 124 -5.29 2.73 -17.76
CA MET A 124 -4.49 3.37 -16.73
C MET A 124 -3.85 4.65 -17.27
N THR A 125 -4.03 5.76 -16.56
CA THR A 125 -3.35 7.02 -16.90
C THR A 125 -1.84 6.89 -16.68
N ASP A 126 -1.06 7.76 -17.35
CA ASP A 126 0.39 7.75 -17.20
C ASP A 126 0.82 8.03 -15.75
N GLU A 127 0.12 8.95 -15.06
CA GLU A 127 0.35 9.24 -13.63
C GLU A 127 0.15 8.01 -12.75
N VAL A 128 -0.99 7.31 -12.89
CA VAL A 128 -1.26 6.11 -12.09
C VAL A 128 -0.27 5.00 -12.43
N ARG A 129 0.20 4.92 -13.68
CA ARG A 129 1.25 3.97 -14.08
C ARG A 129 2.56 4.25 -13.36
N ASP A 130 3.01 5.50 -13.41
CA ASP A 130 4.28 5.91 -12.79
C ASP A 130 4.24 5.70 -11.26
N ASP A 131 3.11 6.03 -10.61
CA ASP A 131 2.89 5.76 -9.19
C ASP A 131 2.87 4.26 -8.87
N THR A 132 2.22 3.45 -9.72
CA THR A 132 2.15 1.99 -9.55
C THR A 132 3.51 1.33 -9.71
N ILE A 133 4.32 1.77 -10.69
CA ILE A 133 5.70 1.28 -10.86
C ILE A 133 6.53 1.65 -9.63
N THR A 134 6.43 2.90 -9.16
CA THR A 134 7.15 3.35 -7.95
C THR A 134 6.77 2.51 -6.73
N ALA A 135 5.46 2.23 -6.56
CA ALA A 135 4.98 1.38 -5.47
C ALA A 135 5.46 -0.07 -5.61
N ALA A 136 5.46 -0.63 -6.84
CA ALA A 136 5.94 -1.98 -7.12
C ALA A 136 7.45 -2.13 -6.82
N VAL A 137 8.25 -1.12 -7.18
CA VAL A 137 9.68 -1.10 -6.84
C VAL A 137 9.89 -1.06 -5.32
N ASN A 138 9.13 -0.24 -4.61
CA ASN A 138 9.20 -0.17 -3.15
C ASN A 138 8.72 -1.47 -2.48
N ALA A 139 7.70 -2.10 -3.04
CA ALA A 139 7.22 -3.43 -2.69
C ALA A 139 8.23 -4.55 -3.03
N GLY A 140 9.18 -4.29 -3.92
CA GLY A 140 10.23 -5.24 -4.34
C GLY A 140 9.76 -6.22 -5.42
N ASP A 141 8.63 -5.94 -6.07
CA ASP A 141 8.09 -6.76 -7.15
C ASP A 141 8.62 -6.29 -8.50
N VAL A 142 9.86 -6.68 -8.81
CA VAL A 142 10.53 -6.30 -10.05
C VAL A 142 9.79 -6.84 -11.29
N ALA A 143 9.17 -8.02 -11.19
CA ALA A 143 8.44 -8.62 -12.31
C ALA A 143 7.21 -7.79 -12.70
N LEU A 144 6.45 -7.31 -11.72
CA LEU A 144 5.33 -6.41 -11.96
C LEU A 144 5.80 -5.03 -12.45
N CYS A 145 6.96 -4.55 -12.00
CA CYS A 145 7.55 -3.32 -12.54
C CYS A 145 7.82 -3.47 -14.04
N GLU A 146 8.49 -4.56 -14.44
CA GLU A 146 8.86 -4.83 -15.83
C GLU A 146 7.65 -4.92 -16.76
N SER A 147 6.52 -5.49 -16.29
CA SER A 147 5.29 -5.56 -17.10
C SER A 147 4.62 -4.20 -17.29
N LEU A 148 4.81 -3.27 -16.37
CA LEU A 148 4.20 -1.93 -16.38
C LEU A 148 5.08 -0.86 -17.03
N LEU A 149 6.35 -1.15 -17.33
CA LEU A 149 7.30 -0.14 -17.82
C LEU A 149 6.90 0.45 -19.19
N PRO A 150 6.93 1.79 -19.35
CA PRO A 150 6.86 2.42 -20.65
C PRO A 150 8.08 2.07 -21.52
N ARG A 151 7.91 2.05 -22.84
CA ARG A 151 9.00 1.76 -23.78
C ARG A 151 10.18 2.73 -23.57
N GLY A 152 11.38 2.16 -23.38
CA GLY A 152 12.62 2.91 -23.23
C GLY A 152 12.88 3.47 -21.84
N ARG A 153 12.06 3.13 -20.84
CA ARG A 153 12.30 3.45 -19.41
C ARG A 153 12.87 2.24 -18.69
N CYS A 154 13.64 2.49 -17.62
CA CYS A 154 14.18 1.42 -16.78
C CYS A 154 13.55 1.45 -15.38
N VAL A 155 13.56 0.30 -14.69
CA VAL A 155 13.05 0.19 -13.31
C VAL A 155 13.72 1.20 -12.38
N LEU A 156 15.02 1.43 -12.57
CA LEU A 156 15.81 2.33 -11.72
C LEU A 156 15.38 3.80 -11.82
N ASP A 157 14.74 4.23 -12.93
CA ASP A 157 14.18 5.59 -13.05
C ASP A 157 13.09 5.86 -11.99
N TYR A 158 12.38 4.81 -11.57
CA TYR A 158 11.30 4.86 -10.59
C TYR A 158 11.77 4.49 -9.18
N ALA A 159 12.96 3.91 -9.06
CA ALA A 159 13.55 3.51 -7.79
C ALA A 159 14.13 4.68 -6.99
N LYS A 160 13.98 5.94 -7.41
CA LYS A 160 14.71 7.09 -6.83
C LYS A 160 14.66 7.16 -5.30
N PHE A 161 13.52 6.82 -4.70
CA PHE A 161 13.31 6.89 -3.25
C PHE A 161 13.31 5.52 -2.56
N CYS A 162 13.62 4.45 -3.29
CA CYS A 162 13.66 3.11 -2.74
C CYS A 162 14.90 2.93 -1.85
N VAL A 163 14.65 2.55 -0.60
CA VAL A 163 15.67 2.30 0.45
C VAL A 163 15.91 0.80 0.69
N LYS A 164 15.43 -0.08 -0.19
CA LYS A 164 15.69 -1.53 -0.08
C LYS A 164 17.15 -1.84 -0.46
N PRO A 165 17.90 -2.61 0.35
CA PRO A 165 19.30 -2.95 0.07
C PRO A 165 19.52 -3.48 -1.34
N ASP A 166 18.73 -4.46 -1.78
CA ASP A 166 18.84 -5.08 -3.11
C ASP A 166 18.74 -4.06 -4.26
N ILE A 167 17.85 -3.07 -4.13
CA ILE A 167 17.68 -1.99 -5.12
C ILE A 167 18.82 -0.97 -5.03
N ILE A 168 19.36 -0.73 -3.84
CA ILE A 168 20.53 0.14 -3.66
C ILE A 168 21.77 -0.52 -4.28
N GLU A 169 22.00 -1.81 -4.05
CA GLU A 169 23.06 -2.59 -4.69
C GLU A 169 22.92 -2.55 -6.22
N TRP A 170 21.72 -2.80 -6.74
CA TRP A 170 21.49 -2.74 -8.18
C TRP A 170 21.79 -1.35 -8.77
N LYS A 171 21.43 -0.27 -8.08
CA LYS A 171 21.80 1.09 -8.49
C LYS A 171 23.32 1.31 -8.49
N LEU A 172 24.02 0.79 -7.49
CA LEU A 172 25.48 0.92 -7.37
C LEU A 172 26.17 0.21 -8.53
N ASP A 173 25.75 -1.01 -8.84
CA ASP A 173 26.29 -1.81 -9.94
C ASP A 173 26.09 -1.13 -11.30
N CYS A 174 24.96 -0.45 -11.48
CA CYS A 174 24.64 0.29 -12.70
C CYS A 174 25.24 1.71 -12.75
N GLY A 175 25.96 2.15 -11.71
CA GLY A 175 26.55 3.49 -11.64
C GLY A 175 25.51 4.63 -11.50
N TYR A 176 24.30 4.32 -11.02
CA TYR A 176 23.19 5.29 -10.82
C TYR A 176 23.36 6.15 -9.56
N PHE A 177 24.48 6.03 -8.84
CA PHE A 177 24.75 6.76 -7.61
C PHE A 177 25.73 7.91 -7.85
N TRP A 178 25.25 9.15 -7.63
CA TRP A 178 26.09 10.34 -7.45
C TRP A 178 25.90 10.93 -6.04
N VAL A 179 26.81 11.80 -5.62
CA VAL A 179 26.88 12.41 -4.27
C VAL A 179 25.51 12.88 -3.74
N GLY A 180 24.72 13.58 -4.55
CA GLY A 180 23.39 14.07 -4.17
C GLY A 180 22.35 12.97 -3.92
N GLN A 181 22.42 11.85 -4.65
CA GLN A 181 21.53 10.70 -4.44
C GLN A 181 21.88 10.00 -3.12
N TRP A 182 23.17 9.92 -2.79
CA TRP A 182 23.68 9.33 -1.55
C TRP A 182 23.19 10.04 -0.29
N HIS A 183 23.36 11.37 -0.25
CA HIS A 183 22.86 12.21 0.84
C HIS A 183 21.35 12.01 1.04
N TYR A 184 20.59 11.99 -0.06
CA TYR A 184 19.14 11.79 0.00
C TYR A 184 18.78 10.40 0.54
N THR A 185 19.37 9.32 0.01
CA THR A 185 19.06 7.95 0.45
C THR A 185 19.42 7.72 1.92
N LEU A 186 20.53 8.31 2.38
CA LEU A 186 20.93 8.26 3.78
C LEU A 186 19.95 9.05 4.67
N ALA A 187 19.55 10.25 4.25
CA ALA A 187 18.55 11.05 4.97
C ALA A 187 17.20 10.33 5.08
N GLU A 188 16.75 9.64 4.03
CA GLU A 188 15.49 8.90 4.05
C GLU A 188 15.59 7.64 4.94
N ALA A 189 16.70 6.91 4.88
CA ALA A 189 16.97 5.81 5.80
C ALA A 189 16.97 6.28 7.27
N CYS A 190 17.55 7.45 7.54
CA CYS A 190 17.52 8.11 8.85
C CYS A 190 16.11 8.52 9.29
N ARG A 191 15.26 9.05 8.39
CA ARG A 191 13.85 9.39 8.68
C ARG A 191 13.01 8.17 9.02
N HIS A 192 13.22 7.07 8.30
CA HIS A 192 12.56 5.80 8.56
C HIS A 192 13.18 5.02 9.72
N GLY A 193 14.35 5.43 10.21
CA GLY A 193 15.06 4.75 11.29
C GLY A 193 15.58 3.37 10.88
N ASN A 194 15.83 3.13 9.59
CA ASN A 194 16.29 1.85 9.09
C ASN A 194 17.80 1.69 9.32
N LEU A 195 18.17 1.17 10.49
CA LEU A 195 19.56 1.02 10.91
C LEU A 195 20.40 0.18 9.95
N ASP A 196 19.83 -0.89 9.39
CA ASP A 196 20.55 -1.80 8.51
C ASP A 196 20.94 -1.12 7.20
N VAL A 197 20.05 -0.29 6.65
CA VAL A 197 20.33 0.52 5.46
C VAL A 197 21.31 1.65 5.77
N ILE A 198 21.22 2.28 6.95
CA ILE A 198 22.17 3.31 7.37
C ILE A 198 23.59 2.72 7.44
N LYS A 199 23.75 1.56 8.09
CA LYS A 199 25.04 0.85 8.16
C LYS A 199 25.54 0.45 6.78
N PHE A 200 24.68 -0.18 5.99
CA PHE A 200 25.01 -0.58 4.63
C PHE A 200 25.55 0.58 3.81
N LEU A 201 24.90 1.75 3.88
CA LEU A 201 25.37 2.94 3.18
C LEU A 201 26.72 3.38 3.78
N VAL A 202 26.79 3.71 5.06
CA VAL A 202 28.00 4.30 5.66
C VAL A 202 29.24 3.40 5.52
N ASP A 203 29.09 2.09 5.66
CA ASP A 203 30.18 1.12 5.55
C ASP A 203 30.61 0.87 4.08
N HIS A 204 29.82 1.30 3.09
CA HIS A 204 30.09 1.00 1.68
C HIS A 204 31.34 1.76 1.16
N PRO A 205 32.25 1.11 0.40
CA PRO A 205 33.48 1.75 -0.08
C PRO A 205 33.24 3.02 -0.91
N THR A 206 32.25 2.98 -1.81
CA THR A 206 31.82 4.15 -2.61
C THR A 206 31.17 5.23 -1.74
N GLY A 207 30.55 4.82 -0.63
CA GLY A 207 29.87 5.69 0.31
C GLY A 207 30.82 6.50 1.19
N GLN A 208 31.94 5.90 1.61
CA GLN A 208 32.92 6.54 2.48
C GLN A 208 33.47 7.84 1.89
N GLN A 209 33.72 7.91 0.58
CA GLN A 209 34.13 9.15 -0.08
C GLN A 209 33.08 10.26 0.05
N VAL A 210 31.80 9.90 -0.10
CA VAL A 210 30.68 10.83 0.04
C VAL A 210 30.47 11.22 1.50
N ILE A 211 30.63 10.29 2.44
CA ILE A 211 30.58 10.55 3.88
C ILE A 211 31.70 11.52 4.29
N ASP A 212 32.92 11.34 3.77
CA ASP A 212 34.04 12.24 4.01
C ASP A 212 33.77 13.65 3.45
N GLU A 213 33.14 13.76 2.28
CA GLU A 213 32.70 15.05 1.72
C GLU A 213 31.59 15.69 2.58
N MET A 214 30.58 14.91 3.00
CA MET A 214 29.46 15.36 3.84
C MET A 214 29.90 15.74 5.28
N GLY A 215 30.95 15.09 5.80
CA GLY A 215 31.55 15.44 7.09
C GLY A 215 32.20 16.82 7.05
N ARG A 216 32.78 17.21 5.90
CA ARG A 216 33.37 18.54 5.70
C ARG A 216 32.31 19.65 5.59
N SER A 217 31.12 19.34 5.06
CA SER A 217 30.01 20.29 4.89
C SER A 217 29.09 20.43 6.12
N ARG A 218 29.33 19.66 7.20
CA ARG A 218 28.43 19.50 8.37
C ARG A 218 27.04 18.96 8.02
N GLU A 219 26.84 18.46 6.80
CA GLU A 219 25.57 17.88 6.36
C GLU A 219 25.31 16.56 7.10
N LEU A 220 26.35 15.77 7.36
CA LEU A 220 26.27 14.53 8.14
C LEU A 220 25.66 14.79 9.54
N SER A 221 26.04 15.90 10.18
CA SER A 221 25.52 16.29 11.50
C SER A 221 24.04 16.65 11.49
N SER A 222 23.55 17.20 10.39
CA SER A 222 22.13 17.48 10.25
C SER A 222 21.28 16.21 10.21
N LEU A 223 21.84 15.07 9.79
CA LEU A 223 21.09 13.81 9.65
C LEU A 223 20.79 13.15 11.01
N VAL A 224 21.56 13.47 12.06
CA VAL A 224 21.37 12.96 13.43
C VAL A 224 20.01 13.34 14.01
N CYS A 225 19.42 14.47 13.59
CA CYS A 225 18.14 14.94 14.11
C CYS A 225 16.95 14.05 13.72
N PHE A 226 17.01 13.38 12.55
CA PHE A 226 15.92 12.52 12.06
C PHE A 226 15.69 11.28 12.94
N PRO A 227 16.71 10.42 13.22
CA PRO A 227 16.52 9.29 14.12
C PRO A 227 16.26 9.75 15.56
N ALA A 228 16.82 10.89 15.99
CA ALA A 228 16.56 11.46 17.31
C ALA A 228 15.07 11.80 17.51
N ALA A 229 14.44 12.43 16.51
CA ALA A 229 13.01 12.75 16.54
C ALA A 229 12.10 11.51 16.59
N LYS A 230 12.60 10.35 16.14
CA LYS A 230 11.90 9.05 16.20
C LYS A 230 12.27 8.22 17.42
N GLY A 231 13.17 8.70 18.29
CA GLY A 231 13.68 7.94 19.45
C GLY A 231 14.57 6.75 19.06
N ASN A 232 15.12 6.74 17.84
CA ASN A 232 16.00 5.67 17.38
C ASN A 232 17.44 5.92 17.86
N ASN A 233 17.67 5.61 19.14
CA ASN A 233 18.94 5.86 19.81
C ASN A 233 20.11 5.06 19.20
N LYS A 234 19.84 3.88 18.61
CA LYS A 234 20.88 3.05 17.98
C LYS A 234 21.39 3.67 16.68
N ALA A 235 20.48 4.13 15.81
CA ALA A 235 20.86 4.83 14.58
C ALA A 235 21.57 6.16 14.90
N MET A 236 21.09 6.88 15.91
CA MET A 236 21.71 8.12 16.37
C MET A 236 23.15 7.86 16.89
N GLN A 237 23.34 6.86 17.74
CA GLN A 237 24.68 6.50 18.25
C GLN A 237 25.63 6.09 17.14
N TYR A 238 25.19 5.22 16.22
CA TYR A 238 26.01 4.78 15.10
C TYR A 238 26.49 5.96 14.23
N LEU A 239 25.60 6.91 13.90
CA LEU A 239 26.00 8.10 13.15
C LEU A 239 27.01 8.98 13.91
N LEU A 240 26.86 9.10 15.23
CA LEU A 240 27.79 9.88 16.06
C LEU A 240 29.17 9.22 16.15
N ASP A 241 29.21 7.90 16.23
CA ASP A 241 30.46 7.12 16.24
C ASP A 241 31.22 7.27 14.92
N GLU A 242 30.48 7.39 13.80
CA GLU A 242 31.00 7.66 12.46
C GLU A 242 31.31 9.16 12.19
N GLY A 243 31.32 9.99 13.24
CA GLY A 243 31.75 11.39 13.15
C GLY A 243 30.67 12.38 12.69
N ALA A 244 29.39 11.98 12.67
CA ALA A 244 28.30 12.91 12.40
C ALA A 244 28.07 13.93 13.53
N GLY A 245 28.58 13.70 14.73
CA GLY A 245 28.38 14.61 15.87
C GLY A 245 29.60 15.45 16.22
N GLY A 246 29.34 16.60 16.84
CA GLY A 246 30.31 17.20 17.73
C GLY A 246 30.27 16.53 19.12
N PRO A 247 31.16 16.97 20.04
CA PRO A 247 31.19 16.47 21.43
C PRO A 247 29.86 16.69 22.19
N PHE A 248 29.09 17.69 21.77
CA PHE A 248 27.82 18.05 22.40
C PHE A 248 26.71 17.04 22.09
N GLU A 249 26.55 16.65 20.83
CA GLU A 249 25.57 15.66 20.42
C GLU A 249 25.88 14.29 21.04
N GLN A 250 27.16 13.91 21.10
CA GLN A 250 27.63 12.67 21.75
C GLN A 250 27.38 12.66 23.26
N ALA A 251 27.55 13.80 23.92
CA ALA A 251 27.23 13.96 25.33
C ALA A 251 25.71 13.86 25.60
N MET A 252 24.87 14.43 24.73
CA MET A 252 23.41 14.32 24.85
C MET A 252 22.92 12.87 24.72
N VAL A 253 23.43 12.10 23.75
CA VAL A 253 23.06 10.69 23.60
C VAL A 253 23.47 9.87 24.81
N SER A 254 24.70 10.05 25.29
CA SER A 254 25.21 9.39 26.49
C SER A 254 24.34 9.67 27.72
N ALA A 255 23.84 10.90 27.86
CA ALA A 255 22.92 11.28 28.93
C ALA A 255 21.55 10.59 28.83
N ILE A 256 20.99 10.45 27.63
CA ILE A 256 19.71 9.73 27.39
C ILE A 256 19.83 8.26 27.80
N TRP A 257 20.95 7.60 27.51
CA TRP A 257 21.20 6.22 27.93
C TRP A 257 21.35 6.07 29.44
N MET A 258 22.06 6.98 30.11
CA MET A 258 22.19 6.98 31.57
C MET A 258 20.85 7.17 32.29
N TRP A 259 19.92 7.92 31.68
CA TRP A 259 18.57 8.13 32.22
C TRP A 259 17.62 6.94 32.05
N HIS A 260 17.81 6.11 31.03
CA HIS A 260 16.97 4.93 30.80
C HIS A 260 17.42 3.67 31.57
N LEU A 261 18.66 3.65 32.09
CA LEU A 261 19.26 2.53 32.82
C LEU A 261 19.24 2.71 34.35
N GLY A 262 18.72 3.84 34.86
CA GLY A 262 18.52 4.13 36.29
C GLY A 262 17.06 4.02 36.70
#